data_AF-A0A4Y2BFB4-F1
#
_entry.id   AF-A0A4Y2BFB4-F1
#
_cell.length_a   1.000
_cell.length_b   1.000
_cell.length_c   1.000
_cell.angle_alpha   90.00
_cell.angle_beta   90.00
_cell.angle_gamma   90.00
#
_symmetry.space_group_name_H-M   'P 1'
#
loop_
_entity.id
_entity.type
_entity.pdbx_description
1 polymer ?
#
loop_
_entity_poly.entity_id
_entity_poly.type
_entity_poly.pdbx_seq_one_letter_code
_entity_poly.pdbx_strand_id
1 'polypeptide(L)'
;MAGIALDEYELLGDARYRSYISSIDKALKNFEYTSEWADLISALGKLNKVLLSNVKYSIIPRRITISKRLAQCMHPALPSGVHLKALETYDIIFKCIGPQRLSQELFIYSAGLFPLLGNAAMNVRPSLLTIYENHFVPLGVKLRPGLNGFLIGVLPGLEEGSEYYERKESFTEVFTGGQASEPRPWRQMKLLESARIMALSLRGTEI
;
A
#
# COMPACT_ATOMS: atom_id res chain seq x y z
N MET A 1 8.51 14.48 -6.30
CA MET A 1 8.15 15.06 -4.99
C MET A 1 7.88 16.57 -5.03
N ALA A 2 8.54 17.36 -5.87
CA ALA A 2 8.36 18.83 -5.90
C ALA A 2 6.91 19.30 -6.14
N GLY A 3 6.15 18.64 -7.02
CA GLY A 3 4.75 19.02 -7.30
C GLY A 3 3.80 18.87 -6.10
N ILE A 4 3.95 17.80 -5.29
CA ILE A 4 3.04 17.54 -4.16
C ILE A 4 3.19 18.61 -3.07
N ALA A 5 4.43 19.06 -2.83
CA ALA A 5 4.69 20.11 -1.84
C ALA A 5 4.09 21.45 -2.25
N LEU A 6 4.08 21.76 -3.55
CA LEU A 6 3.46 22.97 -4.09
C LEU A 6 1.93 22.90 -3.97
N ASP A 7 1.33 21.79 -4.41
CA ASP A 7 -0.12 21.57 -4.29
C ASP A 7 -0.57 21.65 -2.82
N GLU A 8 0.21 21.09 -1.88
CA GLU A 8 -0.07 21.16 -0.44
C GLU A 8 0.06 22.59 0.11
N TYR A 9 1.03 23.36 -0.40
CA TYR A 9 1.23 24.76 0.00
C TYR A 9 0.04 25.64 -0.38
N GLU A 10 -0.53 25.46 -1.58
CA GLU A 10 -1.73 26.17 -2.01
C GLU A 10 -2.93 25.90 -1.10
N LEU A 11 -3.09 24.64 -0.64
CA LEU A 11 -4.14 24.25 0.29
C LEU A 11 -4.02 24.91 1.67
N LEU A 12 -2.83 25.40 2.07
CA LEU A 12 -2.67 26.13 3.33
C LEU A 12 -3.48 27.43 3.38
N GLY A 13 -3.91 27.95 2.22
CA GLY A 13 -4.85 29.06 2.12
C GLY A 13 -6.27 28.71 2.63
N ASP A 14 -6.72 27.45 2.51
CA ASP A 14 -8.06 27.02 2.95
C ASP A 14 -8.09 26.79 4.47
N ALA A 15 -8.94 27.55 5.17
CA ALA A 15 -9.16 27.42 6.60
C ALA A 15 -9.59 26.00 7.02
N ARG A 16 -10.39 25.31 6.19
CA ARG A 16 -10.83 23.95 6.45
C ARG A 16 -9.68 22.96 6.32
N TYR A 17 -8.72 23.19 5.41
CA TYR A 17 -7.54 22.35 5.30
C TYR A 17 -6.61 22.54 6.50
N ARG A 18 -6.45 23.78 6.98
CA ARG A 18 -5.72 24.04 8.24
C ARG A 18 -6.35 23.34 9.44
N SER A 19 -7.69 23.34 9.55
CA SER A 19 -8.42 22.57 10.56
C SER A 19 -8.21 21.06 10.40
N TYR A 20 -8.15 20.56 9.17
CA TYR A 20 -7.85 19.16 8.87
C TYR A 20 -6.43 18.78 9.34
N ILE A 21 -5.41 19.61 9.06
CA ILE A 21 -4.05 19.42 9.59
C ILE A 21 -4.07 19.31 11.11
N SER A 22 -4.74 20.25 11.81
CA SER A 22 -4.83 20.22 13.28
C SER A 22 -5.51 18.94 13.79
N SER A 23 -6.52 18.44 13.08
CA SER A 23 -7.25 17.23 13.44
C SER A 23 -6.39 15.98 13.23
N ILE A 24 -5.59 15.94 12.16
CA ILE A 24 -4.60 14.89 11.91
C ILE A 24 -3.51 14.91 12.98
N ASP A 25 -2.94 16.06 13.30
CA ASP A 25 -1.90 16.18 14.34
C ASP A 25 -2.44 15.70 15.71
N LYS A 26 -3.69 16.02 16.06
CA LYS A 26 -4.36 15.51 17.26
C LYS A 26 -4.57 13.99 17.21
N ALA A 27 -4.97 13.44 16.06
CA ALA A 27 -5.14 12.00 15.89
C ALA A 27 -3.80 11.26 16.04
N LEU A 28 -2.74 11.78 15.43
CA LEU A 28 -1.40 11.19 15.45
C LEU A 28 -0.79 11.10 16.86
N LYS A 29 -1.10 12.05 17.76
CA LYS A 29 -0.68 11.95 19.17
C LYS A 29 -1.16 10.67 19.87
N ASN A 30 -2.27 10.07 19.43
CA ASN A 30 -2.74 8.81 20.02
C ASN A 30 -1.79 7.63 19.75
N PHE A 31 -0.91 7.72 18.74
CA PHE A 31 0.10 6.69 18.44
C PHE A 31 1.38 6.84 19.29
N GLU A 32 1.52 7.92 20.06
CA GLU A 32 2.70 8.17 20.88
C GLU A 32 2.60 7.53 22.27
N TYR A 33 1.37 7.26 22.74
CA TYR A 33 1.08 6.77 24.08
C TYR A 33 0.47 5.35 24.08
N THR A 34 0.78 4.55 23.05
CA THR A 34 0.25 3.18 22.94
C THR A 34 1.09 2.23 23.79
N SER A 35 0.46 1.57 24.74
CA SER A 35 1.11 0.54 25.58
C SER A 35 0.75 -0.86 25.13
N GLU A 36 -0.44 -1.03 24.55
CA GLU A 36 -0.95 -2.31 24.08
C GLU A 36 -1.46 -2.24 22.64
N TRP A 37 -1.62 -3.39 22.00
CA TRP A 37 -2.10 -3.47 20.62
C TRP A 37 -3.53 -2.93 20.45
N ALA A 38 -4.37 -2.96 21.50
CA ALA A 38 -5.71 -2.39 21.47
C ALA A 38 -5.70 -0.85 21.35
N ASP A 39 -4.66 -0.19 21.87
CA ASP A 39 -4.47 1.26 21.72
C ASP A 39 -4.22 1.62 20.26
N LEU A 40 -3.50 0.78 19.52
CA LEU A 40 -3.28 0.97 18.07
C LEU A 40 -4.60 0.91 17.30
N ILE A 41 -5.48 -0.05 17.60
CA ILE A 41 -6.81 -0.14 16.98
C ILE A 41 -7.61 1.14 17.27
N SER A 42 -7.58 1.61 18.51
CA SER A 42 -8.26 2.85 18.91
C SER A 42 -7.68 4.08 18.21
N ALA A 43 -6.35 4.19 18.10
CA ALA A 43 -5.67 5.27 17.42
C ALA A 43 -5.98 5.28 15.91
N LEU A 44 -5.94 4.12 15.25
CA LEU A 44 -6.36 3.94 13.85
C LEU A 44 -7.83 4.32 13.66
N GLY A 45 -8.72 3.92 14.57
CA GLY A 45 -10.13 4.29 14.53
C GLY A 45 -10.36 5.80 14.59
N LYS A 46 -9.63 6.52 15.45
CA LYS A 46 -9.67 7.99 15.51
C LYS A 46 -9.14 8.62 14.22
N LEU A 47 -8.05 8.09 13.67
CA LEU A 47 -7.50 8.56 12.40
C LEU A 47 -8.49 8.36 11.24
N ASN A 48 -9.14 7.19 11.14
CA ASN A 48 -10.15 6.91 10.11
C ASN A 48 -11.29 7.92 10.13
N LYS A 49 -11.80 8.28 11.32
CA LYS A 49 -12.86 9.30 11.46
C LYS A 49 -12.44 10.67 10.92
N VAL A 50 -11.18 11.07 11.16
CA VAL A 50 -10.63 12.33 10.67
C VAL A 50 -10.47 12.31 9.15
N LEU A 51 -9.95 11.22 8.58
CA LEU A 51 -9.81 11.03 7.13
C LEU A 51 -11.18 11.06 6.42
N LEU A 52 -12.15 10.29 6.93
CA LEU A 52 -13.50 10.19 6.35
C LEU A 52 -14.27 11.51 6.39
N SER A 53 -14.04 12.33 7.41
CA SER A 53 -14.63 13.68 7.48
C SER A 53 -14.03 14.67 6.49
N ASN A 54 -12.93 14.31 5.81
CA ASN A 54 -12.13 15.20 4.97
C ASN A 54 -11.82 14.63 3.58
N VAL A 55 -12.62 13.66 3.10
CA VAL A 55 -12.44 12.93 1.82
C VAL A 55 -12.36 13.83 0.57
N LYS A 56 -12.82 15.08 0.65
CA LYS A 56 -12.73 16.06 -0.44
C LYS A 56 -11.29 16.47 -0.78
N TYR A 57 -10.34 16.27 0.14
CA TYR A 57 -8.93 16.61 -0.10
C TYR A 57 -8.17 15.38 -0.59
N SER A 58 -7.56 15.50 -1.76
CA SER A 58 -6.69 14.48 -2.34
C SER A 58 -5.26 14.51 -1.80
N ILE A 59 -4.94 15.47 -0.93
CA ILE A 59 -3.66 15.56 -0.22
C ILE A 59 -3.93 15.33 1.25
N ILE A 60 -3.30 14.28 1.79
CA ILE A 60 -3.39 13.92 3.19
C ILE A 60 -2.27 14.65 3.96
N PRO A 61 -2.63 15.50 4.94
CA PRO A 61 -1.65 16.09 5.85
C PRO A 61 -0.80 15.03 6.53
N ARG A 62 0.49 15.31 6.74
CA ARG A 62 1.40 14.40 7.46
C ARG A 62 1.45 12.97 6.90
N ARG A 63 1.16 12.78 5.62
CA ARG A 63 1.17 11.46 4.94
C ARG A 63 2.39 10.60 5.23
N ILE A 64 3.58 11.20 5.33
CA ILE A 64 4.82 10.48 5.68
C ILE A 64 4.72 9.91 7.09
N THR A 65 4.32 10.70 8.08
CA THR A 65 4.16 10.24 9.47
C THR A 65 3.06 9.18 9.57
N ILE A 66 1.92 9.39 8.91
CA ILE A 66 0.83 8.41 8.86
C ILE A 66 1.33 7.09 8.26
N SER A 67 2.01 7.14 7.12
CA SER A 67 2.52 5.93 6.44
C SER A 67 3.49 5.13 7.32
N LYS A 68 4.36 5.80 8.09
CA LYS A 68 5.26 5.16 9.06
C LYS A 68 4.48 4.47 10.18
N ARG A 69 3.45 5.13 10.73
CA ARG A 69 2.59 4.53 11.78
C ARG A 69 1.81 3.33 11.24
N LEU A 70 1.30 3.41 10.01
CA LEU A 70 0.66 2.28 9.35
C LEU A 70 1.62 1.12 9.16
N ALA A 71 2.84 1.36 8.68
CA ALA A 71 3.85 0.31 8.52
C ALA A 71 4.18 -0.38 9.85
N GLN A 72 4.26 0.36 10.96
CA GLN A 72 4.41 -0.22 12.30
C GLN A 72 3.23 -1.12 12.68
N CYS A 73 2.00 -0.71 12.34
CA CYS A 73 0.80 -1.51 12.57
C CYS A 73 0.79 -2.81 11.74
N MET A 74 1.61 -2.93 10.69
CA MET A 74 1.75 -4.14 9.86
C MET A 74 2.84 -5.09 10.35
N HIS A 75 3.42 -4.87 11.54
CA HIS A 75 4.44 -5.76 12.08
C HIS A 75 3.87 -7.18 12.32
N PRO A 76 4.57 -8.27 11.93
CA PRO A 76 4.05 -9.64 12.06
C PRO A 76 3.72 -10.08 13.49
N ALA A 77 4.39 -9.50 14.49
CA ALA A 77 4.12 -9.78 15.90
C ALA A 77 2.81 -9.16 16.43
N LEU A 78 2.13 -8.31 15.65
CA LEU A 78 0.86 -7.71 16.03
C LEU A 78 -0.32 -8.62 15.64
N PRO A 79 -1.42 -8.59 16.40
CA PRO A 79 -2.56 -9.46 16.12
C PRO A 79 -3.33 -9.02 14.87
N SER A 80 -4.04 -9.97 14.24
CA SER A 80 -4.83 -9.74 13.02
C SER A 80 -5.79 -8.55 13.12
N GLY A 81 -6.34 -8.26 14.30
CA GLY A 81 -7.24 -7.12 14.51
C GLY A 81 -6.58 -5.77 14.21
N VAL A 82 -5.29 -5.62 14.52
CA VAL A 82 -4.51 -4.41 14.20
C VAL A 82 -4.26 -4.33 12.69
N HIS A 83 -3.86 -5.46 12.06
CA HIS A 83 -3.63 -5.53 10.62
C HIS A 83 -4.89 -5.16 9.83
N LEU A 84 -6.04 -5.75 10.18
CA LEU A 84 -7.32 -5.47 9.53
C LEU A 84 -7.70 -3.99 9.66
N LYS A 85 -7.50 -3.41 10.84
CA LYS A 85 -7.81 -1.99 11.06
C LYS A 85 -6.87 -1.07 10.28
N ALA A 86 -5.59 -1.43 10.17
CA ALA A 86 -4.63 -0.68 9.38
C ALA A 86 -4.95 -0.77 7.87
N LEU A 87 -5.35 -1.95 7.38
CA LEU A 87 -5.80 -2.15 5.99
C LEU A 87 -7.02 -1.28 5.66
N GLU A 88 -7.98 -1.14 6.58
CA GLU A 88 -9.10 -0.19 6.44
C GLU A 88 -8.59 1.25 6.31
N THR A 89 -7.61 1.66 7.11
CA THR A 89 -7.00 3.00 7.00
C THR A 89 -6.31 3.20 5.64
N TYR A 90 -5.56 2.20 5.15
CA TYR A 90 -4.97 2.23 3.81
C TYR A 90 -6.04 2.41 2.72
N ASP A 91 -7.13 1.65 2.77
CA ASP A 91 -8.24 1.76 1.81
C ASP A 91 -8.82 3.17 1.77
N ILE A 92 -9.10 3.75 2.95
CA ILE A 92 -9.62 5.12 3.06
C ILE A 92 -8.66 6.12 2.42
N ILE A 93 -7.37 6.03 2.74
CA ILE A 93 -6.34 6.93 2.18
C ILE A 93 -6.29 6.81 0.66
N PHE A 94 -6.23 5.58 0.12
CA PHE A 94 -6.12 5.36 -1.32
C PHE A 94 -7.35 5.85 -2.08
N LYS A 95 -8.55 5.70 -1.50
CA LYS A 95 -9.78 6.30 -2.03
C LYS A 95 -9.75 7.83 -2.03
N CYS A 96 -9.19 8.46 -0.99
CA CYS A 96 -9.08 9.92 -0.92
C CYS A 96 -8.09 10.49 -1.95
N ILE A 97 -6.90 9.89 -2.06
CA ILE A 97 -5.82 10.44 -2.90
C ILE A 97 -5.97 10.05 -4.38
N GLY A 98 -6.65 8.94 -4.66
CA GLY A 98 -6.86 8.40 -6.00
C GLY A 98 -5.60 7.79 -6.64
N PRO A 99 -5.76 7.13 -7.80
CA PRO A 99 -4.69 6.34 -8.42
C PRO A 99 -3.51 7.19 -8.91
N GLN A 100 -3.78 8.42 -9.35
CA GLN A 100 -2.73 9.32 -9.83
C GLN A 100 -1.77 9.69 -8.69
N ARG A 101 -2.29 10.07 -7.53
CA ARG A 101 -1.46 10.44 -6.38
C ARG A 101 -0.82 9.21 -5.75
N LEU A 102 -1.58 8.12 -5.61
CA LEU A 102 -1.05 6.86 -5.10
C LEU A 102 0.21 6.43 -5.88
N SER A 103 0.22 6.53 -7.21
CA SER A 103 1.41 6.20 -8.00
C SER A 103 2.65 7.02 -7.66
N GLN A 104 2.48 8.28 -7.25
CA GLN A 104 3.57 9.17 -6.85
C GLN A 104 4.04 8.90 -5.41
N GLU A 105 3.21 8.26 -4.60
CA GLU A 105 3.40 8.01 -3.18
C GLU A 105 3.54 6.51 -2.86
N LEU A 106 3.68 5.68 -3.89
CA LEU A 106 3.79 4.22 -3.77
C LEU A 106 4.82 3.83 -2.71
N PHE A 107 6.01 4.43 -2.76
CA PHE A 107 7.13 4.11 -1.87
C PHE A 107 6.78 4.26 -0.38
N ILE A 108 6.00 5.28 -0.01
CA ILE A 108 5.70 5.54 1.41
C ILE A 108 4.65 4.57 1.94
N TYR A 109 3.72 4.13 1.09
CA TYR A 109 2.64 3.23 1.51
C TYR A 109 3.00 1.74 1.33
N SER A 110 3.88 1.39 0.40
CA SER A 110 4.26 0.01 0.11
C SER A 110 5.07 -0.65 1.21
N ALA A 111 5.83 0.14 1.99
CA ALA A 111 6.76 -0.36 3.00
C ALA A 111 6.11 -1.25 4.07
N GLY A 112 4.84 -0.99 4.44
CA GLY A 112 4.08 -1.81 5.37
C GLY A 112 3.29 -2.95 4.70
N LEU A 113 2.85 -2.75 3.46
CA LEU A 113 1.93 -3.68 2.80
C LEU A 113 2.65 -4.89 2.23
N PHE A 114 3.71 -4.68 1.43
CA PHE A 114 4.34 -5.76 0.68
C PHE A 114 4.94 -6.85 1.57
N PRO A 115 5.63 -6.55 2.68
CA PRO A 115 6.19 -7.59 3.56
C PRO A 115 5.12 -8.39 4.31
N LEU A 116 3.89 -7.87 4.43
CA LEU A 116 2.86 -8.50 5.26
C LEU A 116 2.35 -9.81 4.67
N LEU A 117 2.22 -9.93 3.34
CA LEU A 117 1.47 -11.06 2.74
C LEU A 117 2.06 -12.43 3.12
N GLY A 118 3.39 -12.57 3.10
CA GLY A 118 4.06 -13.83 3.45
C GLY A 118 3.80 -14.28 4.90
N ASN A 119 3.65 -13.33 5.82
CA ASN A 119 3.47 -13.59 7.26
C ASN A 119 2.03 -13.34 7.75
N ALA A 120 1.13 -12.92 6.87
CA ALA A 120 -0.24 -12.55 7.23
C ALA A 120 -1.03 -13.78 7.69
N ALA A 121 -1.81 -13.61 8.76
CA ALA A 121 -2.78 -14.60 9.20
C ALA A 121 -3.83 -14.87 8.10
N MET A 122 -4.39 -16.08 8.10
CA MET A 122 -5.36 -16.53 7.07
C MET A 122 -6.55 -15.57 6.89
N ASN A 123 -7.03 -14.95 7.97
CA ASN A 123 -8.14 -13.98 7.91
C ASN A 123 -7.73 -12.58 7.42
N VAL A 124 -6.44 -12.24 7.43
CA VAL A 124 -5.91 -10.95 6.96
C VAL A 124 -5.62 -10.97 5.46
N ARG A 125 -5.16 -12.12 4.94
CA ARG A 125 -4.78 -12.30 3.54
C ARG A 125 -5.86 -11.85 2.54
N PRO A 126 -7.16 -12.23 2.68
CA PRO A 126 -8.20 -11.78 1.75
C PRO A 126 -8.32 -10.25 1.70
N SER A 127 -8.26 -9.60 2.86
CA SER A 127 -8.36 -8.14 2.98
C SER A 127 -7.16 -7.43 2.36
N LEU A 128 -5.95 -7.96 2.57
CA LEU A 128 -4.73 -7.42 1.97
C LEU A 128 -4.73 -7.57 0.45
N LEU A 129 -5.13 -8.72 -0.08
CA LEU A 129 -5.26 -8.94 -1.52
C LEU A 129 -6.27 -7.99 -2.16
N THR A 130 -7.40 -7.73 -1.48
CA THR A 130 -8.39 -6.75 -1.94
C THR A 130 -7.81 -5.33 -2.03
N ILE A 131 -6.89 -4.94 -1.13
CA ILE A 131 -6.18 -3.66 -1.28
C ILE A 131 -5.35 -3.63 -2.56
N TYR A 132 -4.63 -4.71 -2.85
CA TYR A 132 -3.81 -4.76 -4.06
C TYR A 132 -4.66 -4.73 -5.33
N GLU A 133 -5.75 -5.48 -5.38
CA GLU A 133 -6.67 -5.52 -6.53
C GLU A 133 -7.35 -4.18 -6.77
N ASN A 134 -7.80 -3.50 -5.71
CA ASN A 134 -8.56 -2.27 -5.86
C ASN A 134 -7.66 -1.05 -6.11
N HIS A 135 -6.42 -1.06 -5.61
CA HIS A 135 -5.58 0.15 -5.57
C HIS A 135 -4.26 0.03 -6.30
N PHE A 136 -3.65 -1.16 -6.39
CA PHE A 136 -2.34 -1.36 -7.01
C PHE A 136 -2.43 -1.87 -8.44
N VAL A 137 -3.28 -2.88 -8.69
CA VAL A 137 -3.56 -3.44 -10.01
C VAL A 137 -4.01 -2.34 -11.00
N PRO A 138 -4.93 -1.42 -10.65
CA PRO A 138 -5.40 -0.39 -11.59
C PRO A 138 -4.33 0.68 -11.92
N LEU A 139 -3.19 0.71 -11.20
CA LEU A 139 -2.09 1.63 -11.53
C LEU A 139 -1.39 1.24 -12.82
N GLY A 140 -1.48 -0.03 -13.24
CA GLY A 140 -0.87 -0.48 -14.48
C GLY A 140 0.64 -0.23 -14.50
N VAL A 141 1.10 0.39 -15.59
CA VAL A 141 2.50 0.80 -15.78
C VAL A 141 3.02 1.76 -14.70
N LYS A 142 2.13 2.47 -13.99
CA LYS A 142 2.52 3.40 -12.92
C LYS A 142 2.96 2.67 -11.64
N LEU A 143 2.75 1.35 -11.54
CA LEU A 143 3.24 0.52 -10.45
C LEU A 143 4.75 0.24 -10.54
N ARG A 144 5.38 0.47 -11.71
CA ARG A 144 6.81 0.20 -11.97
C ARG A 144 7.77 0.62 -10.84
N PRO A 145 7.66 1.80 -10.21
CA PRO A 145 8.56 2.20 -9.13
C PRO A 145 8.50 1.29 -7.89
N GLY A 146 7.36 0.66 -7.62
CA GLY A 146 7.15 -0.28 -6.51
C GLY A 146 7.18 -1.75 -6.93
N LEU A 147 7.37 -2.04 -8.23
CA LEU A 147 7.17 -3.37 -8.80
C LEU A 147 8.08 -4.42 -8.17
N ASN A 148 9.36 -4.11 -7.94
CA ASN A 148 10.30 -5.05 -7.34
C ASN A 148 9.84 -5.49 -5.94
N GLY A 149 9.42 -4.53 -5.12
CA GLY A 149 8.88 -4.82 -3.79
C GLY A 149 7.58 -5.61 -3.86
N PHE A 150 6.72 -5.30 -4.84
CA PHE A 150 5.48 -6.03 -5.07
C PHE A 150 5.77 -7.49 -5.44
N LEU A 151 6.65 -7.74 -6.40
CA LEU A 151 7.01 -9.10 -6.82
C LEU A 151 7.65 -9.89 -5.69
N ILE A 152 8.58 -9.30 -4.93
CA ILE A 152 9.26 -10.01 -3.84
C ILE A 152 8.30 -10.29 -2.67
N GLY A 153 7.43 -9.33 -2.31
CA GLY A 153 6.57 -9.43 -1.14
C GLY A 153 5.24 -10.17 -1.39
N VAL A 154 4.69 -10.05 -2.60
CA VAL A 154 3.33 -10.54 -2.93
C VAL A 154 3.37 -11.87 -3.68
N LEU A 155 4.32 -12.04 -4.62
CA LEU A 155 4.32 -13.21 -5.51
C LEU A 155 4.50 -14.55 -4.77
N PRO A 156 5.33 -14.67 -3.71
CA PRO A 156 5.43 -15.90 -2.94
C PRO A 156 4.11 -16.29 -2.25
N GLY A 157 3.26 -15.31 -1.92
CA GLY A 157 1.95 -15.55 -1.32
C GLY A 157 0.88 -16.03 -2.33
N LEU A 158 1.22 -16.07 -3.63
CA LEU A 158 0.35 -16.43 -4.76
C LEU A 158 0.90 -17.60 -5.58
N GLU A 159 1.71 -18.47 -4.97
CA GLU A 159 2.25 -19.66 -5.64
C GLU A 159 1.18 -20.73 -5.90
N GLU A 160 1.48 -21.65 -6.84
CA GLU A 160 0.59 -22.77 -7.19
C GLU A 160 0.27 -23.61 -5.94
N GLY A 161 -1.02 -23.87 -5.71
CA GLY A 161 -1.51 -24.58 -4.52
C GLY A 161 -1.93 -23.67 -3.36
N SER A 162 -1.77 -22.35 -3.46
CA SER A 162 -2.38 -21.41 -2.53
C SER A 162 -3.89 -21.24 -2.79
N GLU A 163 -4.67 -21.03 -1.73
CA GLU A 163 -6.11 -20.74 -1.79
C GLU A 163 -6.43 -19.48 -2.64
N TYR A 164 -5.42 -18.63 -2.85
CA TYR A 164 -5.54 -17.36 -3.57
C TYR A 164 -4.97 -17.42 -5.00
N TYR A 165 -4.62 -18.62 -5.49
CA TYR A 165 -3.99 -18.80 -6.79
C TYR A 165 -4.82 -18.23 -7.95
N GLU A 166 -6.16 -18.35 -7.90
CA GLU A 166 -7.05 -17.78 -8.93
C GLU A 166 -6.98 -16.25 -9.00
N ARG A 167 -6.70 -15.58 -7.87
CA ARG A 167 -6.56 -14.11 -7.84
C ARG A 167 -5.29 -13.64 -8.54
N LYS A 168 -4.29 -14.53 -8.71
CA LYS A 168 -3.00 -14.24 -9.38
C LYS A 168 -3.16 -13.77 -10.82
N GLU A 169 -4.15 -14.30 -11.55
CA GLU A 169 -4.33 -13.97 -12.98
C GLU A 169 -4.56 -12.46 -13.17
N SER A 170 -5.36 -11.83 -12.29
CA SER A 170 -5.61 -10.39 -12.30
C SER A 170 -4.34 -9.54 -12.13
N PHE A 171 -3.37 -10.03 -11.34
CA PHE A 171 -2.09 -9.36 -11.15
C PHE A 171 -1.18 -9.52 -12.37
N THR A 172 -1.14 -10.71 -12.96
CA THR A 172 -0.25 -11.02 -14.10
C THR A 172 -0.57 -10.27 -15.39
N GLU A 173 -1.83 -9.94 -15.65
CA GLU A 173 -2.22 -9.18 -16.84
C GLU A 173 -1.71 -7.74 -16.80
N VAL A 174 -1.62 -7.15 -15.61
CA VAL A 174 -1.04 -5.82 -15.41
C VAL A 174 0.46 -5.79 -15.71
N PHE A 175 1.19 -6.85 -15.34
CA PHE A 175 2.64 -6.92 -15.55
C PHE A 175 3.04 -7.16 -17.00
N THR A 176 2.17 -7.79 -17.80
CA THR A 176 2.43 -8.12 -19.20
C THR A 176 1.98 -7.03 -20.18
N GLY A 177 1.46 -5.90 -19.68
CA GLY A 177 1.11 -4.73 -20.50
C GLY A 177 -0.07 -4.97 -21.45
N GLY A 178 -1.00 -5.85 -21.08
CA GLY A 178 -2.18 -6.11 -21.91
C GLY A 178 -1.88 -6.81 -23.23
N GLN A 179 -0.78 -7.58 -23.34
CA GLN A 179 -0.66 -8.54 -24.44
C GLN A 179 -1.48 -9.81 -24.13
N ALA A 180 -2.79 -9.67 -24.23
CA ALA A 180 -3.76 -10.77 -24.07
C ALA A 180 -3.64 -11.86 -25.15
N SER A 181 -2.76 -11.72 -26.14
CA SER A 181 -2.60 -12.63 -27.28
C SER A 181 -1.59 -13.77 -27.08
N GLU A 182 -0.74 -13.74 -26.05
CA GLU A 182 0.28 -14.80 -25.88
C GLU A 182 -0.22 -15.99 -25.04
N PRO A 183 0.09 -17.25 -25.42
CA PRO A 183 -0.31 -18.44 -24.64
C PRO A 183 0.35 -18.51 -23.26
N ARG A 184 -0.38 -19.05 -22.27
CA ARG A 184 -0.02 -19.12 -20.83
C ARG A 184 1.45 -19.50 -20.51
N PRO A 185 2.08 -20.50 -21.16
CA PRO A 185 3.47 -20.88 -20.86
C PRO A 185 4.47 -19.74 -21.13
N TRP A 186 4.25 -18.97 -22.19
CA TRP A 186 5.16 -17.89 -22.61
C TRP A 186 5.05 -16.66 -21.71
N ARG A 187 3.86 -16.38 -21.15
CA ARG A 187 3.66 -15.31 -20.15
C ARG A 187 4.40 -15.62 -18.84
N GLN A 188 4.25 -16.85 -18.35
CA GLN A 188 4.93 -17.31 -17.14
C GLN A 188 6.45 -17.29 -17.34
N MET A 189 6.92 -17.75 -18.50
CA MET A 189 8.33 -17.74 -18.85
C MET A 189 8.90 -16.33 -18.94
N LYS A 190 8.20 -15.34 -19.51
CA LYS A 190 8.65 -13.93 -19.52
C LYS A 190 8.63 -13.27 -18.14
N LEU A 191 7.66 -13.59 -17.28
CA LEU A 191 7.64 -13.13 -15.89
C LEU A 191 8.83 -13.70 -15.12
N LEU A 192 9.13 -14.99 -15.30
CA LEU A 192 10.28 -15.65 -14.72
C LEU A 192 11.60 -15.14 -15.32
N GLU A 193 11.66 -14.85 -16.63
CA GLU A 193 12.83 -14.27 -17.30
C GLU A 193 13.06 -12.84 -16.83
N SER A 194 12.00 -12.03 -16.70
CA SER A 194 12.09 -10.66 -16.17
C SER A 194 12.53 -10.68 -14.72
N ALA A 195 11.96 -11.56 -13.89
CA ALA A 195 12.37 -11.78 -12.50
C ALA A 195 13.82 -12.31 -12.41
N ARG A 196 14.24 -13.17 -13.34
CA ARG A 196 15.60 -13.74 -13.42
C ARG A 196 16.63 -12.70 -13.88
N ILE A 197 16.34 -11.91 -14.91
CA ILE A 197 17.19 -10.80 -15.37
C ILE A 197 17.34 -9.76 -14.25
N MET A 198 16.26 -9.45 -13.53
CA MET A 198 16.32 -8.57 -12.36
C MET A 198 17.13 -9.20 -11.20
N ALA A 199 16.98 -10.49 -10.93
CA ALA A 199 17.76 -11.21 -9.92
C ALA A 199 19.25 -11.35 -10.29
N LEU A 200 19.58 -11.36 -11.58
CA LEU A 200 20.96 -11.35 -12.08
C LEU A 200 21.57 -9.93 -12.00
N SER A 201 20.78 -8.89 -12.26
CA SER A 201 21.21 -7.49 -12.07
C SER A 201 21.55 -7.16 -10.61
N LEU A 202 20.92 -7.82 -9.64
CA LEU A 202 21.21 -7.64 -8.21
C LEU A 202 22.49 -8.35 -7.75
N ARG A 203 22.95 -9.38 -8.47
CA ARG A 203 24.23 -10.05 -8.21
C ARG A 203 25.42 -9.35 -8.87
N GLY A 204 25.17 -8.36 -9.72
CA GLY A 204 26.22 -7.54 -10.36
C GLY A 204 26.65 -6.31 -9.56
N THR A 205 26.11 -6.12 -8.34
CA THR A 205 26.46 -5.03 -7.41
C THR A 205 27.11 -5.57 -6.15
N GLU A 206 28.09 -6.45 -6.30
CA GLU A 206 29.12 -6.69 -5.29
C GLU A 206 30.45 -6.27 -5.94
N ILE A 207 31.00 -5.15 -5.47
CA ILE A 207 32.39 -4.75 -5.68
C ILE A 207 33.24 -5.51 -4.67
#